data_AF-A0A7H0Y2X2-F1
#
_entry.id   AF-A0A7H0Y2X2-F1
#
_cell.length_a   1.000
_cell.length_b   1.000
_cell.length_c   1.000
_cell.angle_alpha   90.00
_cell.angle_beta   90.00
_cell.angle_gamma   90.00
#
_symmetry.space_group_name_H-M   'P 1'
#
loop_
_entity.id
_entity.type
_entity.pdbx_description
1 polymer ?
#
loop_
_entity_poly.entity_id
_entity_poly.type
_entity_poly.pdbx_seq_one_letter_code
_entity_poly.pdbx_strand_id
1 'polypeptide(L)'
;MELDLMKTEYEQVKLDYKTVLSRTAKLSISEELRRLKRKIDDEERRLSAELKVVNINGVNYEVPNGFGFYREIERYTYEVKDECLYRFEKMNLDSDGSFHLHHHVWIPQRENKFVDLCVRVLGGDRFGERYFISASYYKHPSDSFPYMYKDIRTNNYGYKPIYSYVIAKMGLKHKKDNWDTNKLEWIDKEEKNEAKK
;
A
#
# COMPACT_ATOMS: atom_id res chain seq x y z
N MET A 1 22.54 7.12 1.66
CA MET A 1 23.70 6.51 2.34
C MET A 1 24.15 5.38 1.44
N GLU A 2 25.24 5.57 0.71
CA GLU A 2 25.78 4.56 -0.19
C GLU A 2 25.98 3.24 0.58
N LEU A 3 25.46 2.14 0.05
CA LEU A 3 25.52 0.80 0.64
C LEU A 3 26.91 0.44 1.16
N ASP A 4 27.95 0.88 0.45
CA ASP A 4 29.35 0.62 0.80
C ASP A 4 29.78 1.30 2.11
N LEU A 5 29.23 2.47 2.44
CA LEU A 5 29.45 3.12 3.73
C LEU A 5 28.84 2.30 4.87
N MET A 6 27.63 1.75 4.69
CA MET A 6 26.99 0.88 5.69
C MET A 6 27.78 -0.42 5.90
N LYS A 7 28.28 -1.03 4.82
CA LYS A 7 29.11 -2.24 4.89
C LYS A 7 30.42 -1.98 5.63
N THR A 8 31.04 -0.83 5.37
CA THR A 8 32.28 -0.40 6.04
C THR A 8 32.03 -0.17 7.54
N GLU A 9 30.96 0.54 7.90
CA GLU A 9 30.54 0.74 9.29
C GLU A 9 30.27 -0.59 10.00
N TYR A 10 29.59 -1.53 9.33
CA TYR A 10 29.31 -2.85 9.89
C TYR A 10 30.59 -3.63 10.24
N GLU A 11 31.59 -3.64 9.35
CA GLU A 11 32.87 -4.30 9.63
C GLU A 11 33.64 -3.61 10.76
N GLN A 12 33.57 -2.28 10.87
CA GLN A 12 34.16 -1.56 12.01
C GLN A 12 33.51 -1.93 13.34
N VAL A 13 32.17 -1.91 13.41
CA VAL A 13 31.41 -2.28 14.63
C VAL A 13 31.66 -3.75 15.01
N LYS A 14 31.89 -4.62 14.03
CA LYS A 14 32.22 -6.03 14.23
C LYS A 14 33.62 -6.23 14.80
N LEU A 15 34.58 -5.36 14.46
CA LEU A 15 35.88 -5.32 15.12
C LEU A 15 35.73 -4.86 16.57
N ASP A 16 34.98 -3.80 16.82
CA ASP A 16 34.74 -3.27 18.17
C ASP A 16 34.06 -4.30 19.09
N TYR A 17 33.13 -5.10 18.55
CA TYR A 17 32.50 -6.21 19.28
C TYR A 17 33.52 -7.25 19.78
N LYS A 18 34.56 -7.52 18.99
CA LYS A 18 35.61 -8.51 19.32
C LYS A 18 36.59 -7.95 20.35
N THR A 19 36.86 -6.65 20.33
CA THR A 19 37.86 -6.01 21.20
C THR A 19 37.29 -5.59 22.56
N VAL A 20 35.99 -5.32 22.66
CA VAL A 20 35.39 -4.88 23.92
C VAL A 20 35.28 -6.05 24.92
N LEU A 21 35.65 -5.81 26.18
CA LEU A 21 35.58 -6.83 27.24
C LEU A 21 34.28 -6.75 28.05
N SER A 22 33.69 -5.55 28.14
CA SER A 22 32.46 -5.31 28.92
C SER A 22 31.25 -6.03 28.31
N ARG A 23 30.55 -6.81 29.13
CA ARG A 23 29.32 -7.51 28.72
C ARG A 23 28.22 -6.54 28.27
N THR A 24 28.06 -5.42 28.97
CA THR A 24 27.06 -4.40 28.63
C THR A 24 27.38 -3.75 27.29
N ALA A 25 28.66 -3.41 27.06
CA ALA A 25 29.10 -2.86 25.78
C ALA A 25 28.91 -3.89 24.64
N LYS A 26 29.21 -5.17 24.86
CA LYS A 26 28.94 -6.23 23.87
C LYS A 26 27.46 -6.31 23.49
N LEU A 27 26.54 -6.19 24.44
CA LEU A 27 25.11 -6.22 24.16
C LEU A 27 24.70 -5.05 23.26
N SER A 28 25.07 -3.82 23.62
CA SER A 28 24.76 -2.63 22.81
C SER A 28 25.37 -2.70 21.40
N ILE A 29 26.62 -3.15 21.28
CA ILE A 29 27.28 -3.33 19.98
C ILE A 29 26.60 -4.43 19.16
N SER A 30 26.14 -5.52 19.81
CA SER A 30 25.41 -6.59 19.13
C SER A 30 24.07 -6.12 18.55
N GLU A 31 23.36 -5.24 19.27
CA GLU A 31 22.14 -4.61 18.77
C GLU A 31 22.42 -3.72 17.57
N GLU A 32 23.50 -2.95 17.61
CA GLU A 32 23.93 -2.11 16.50
C GLU A 32 24.30 -2.95 15.26
N LEU A 33 25.04 -4.05 15.43
CA LEU A 33 25.34 -5.00 14.35
C LEU A 33 24.06 -5.54 13.70
N ARG A 34 23.09 -5.96 14.51
CA ARG A 34 21.79 -6.45 14.00
C ARG A 34 21.06 -5.35 13.23
N ARG A 35 21.11 -4.11 13.71
CA ARG A 35 20.48 -2.95 13.07
C ARG A 35 21.13 -2.65 11.72
N LEU A 36 22.46 -2.56 11.66
CA LEU A 36 23.22 -2.31 10.43
C LEU A 36 23.03 -3.44 9.42
N LYS A 37 23.11 -4.71 9.86
CA LYS A 37 22.86 -5.85 8.99
C LYS A 37 21.48 -5.79 8.33
N ARG A 38 20.43 -5.53 9.11
CA ARG A 38 19.07 -5.38 8.55
C ARG A 38 18.98 -4.26 7.51
N LYS A 39 19.62 -3.12 7.76
CA LYS A 39 19.65 -2.00 6.80
C LYS A 39 20.36 -2.37 5.50
N ILE A 40 21.49 -3.07 5.60
CA ILE A 40 22.25 -3.58 4.44
C ILE A 40 21.37 -4.56 3.66
N ASP A 41 20.79 -5.57 4.33
CA ASP A 41 19.95 -6.58 3.70
C ASP A 41 18.69 -5.97 3.04
N ASP A 42 18.11 -4.91 3.64
CA ASP A 42 16.99 -4.16 3.06
C ASP A 42 17.43 -3.40 1.80
N GLU A 43 18.58 -2.71 1.84
CA GLU A 43 19.08 -1.90 0.72
C GLU A 43 19.55 -2.76 -0.45
N GLU A 44 20.21 -3.89 -0.19
CA GLU A 44 20.57 -4.87 -1.22
C GLU A 44 19.33 -5.43 -1.91
N ARG A 45 18.27 -5.70 -1.15
CA ARG A 45 16.97 -6.10 -1.72
C ARG A 45 16.34 -5.01 -2.58
N ARG A 46 16.45 -3.74 -2.20
CA ARG A 46 15.96 -2.62 -3.03
C ARG A 46 16.70 -2.51 -4.35
N LEU A 47 18.04 -2.59 -4.31
CA LEU A 47 18.87 -2.46 -5.50
C LEU A 47 18.70 -3.62 -6.49
N SER A 48 18.40 -4.81 -5.97
CA SER A 48 18.13 -6.01 -6.79
C SER A 48 16.66 -6.19 -7.17
N ALA A 49 15.75 -5.37 -6.64
CA ALA A 49 14.34 -5.49 -6.91
C ALA A 49 13.99 -4.95 -8.31
N GLU A 50 13.59 -5.86 -9.19
CA GLU A 50 13.01 -5.52 -10.48
C GLU A 50 11.54 -5.12 -10.28
N LEU A 51 11.23 -3.83 -10.45
CA LEU A 51 9.85 -3.35 -10.43
C LEU A 51 9.17 -3.69 -11.76
N LYS A 52 7.94 -4.19 -11.66
CA LYS A 52 7.11 -4.45 -12.84
C LYS A 52 6.73 -3.13 -13.50
N VAL A 53 6.75 -3.08 -14.83
CA VAL A 53 6.31 -1.91 -15.60
C VAL A 53 4.92 -2.15 -16.20
N VAL A 54 4.05 -1.15 -16.14
CA VAL A 54 2.75 -1.11 -16.83
C VAL A 54 2.69 0.10 -17.74
N ASN A 55 2.16 -0.08 -18.96
CA ASN A 55 1.93 1.04 -19.88
C ASN A 55 0.53 1.61 -19.62
N ILE A 56 0.47 2.90 -19.26
CA ILE A 56 -0.76 3.63 -19.00
C ILE A 56 -0.75 4.84 -19.93
N ASN A 57 -1.67 4.87 -20.89
CA ASN A 57 -1.79 5.95 -21.89
C ASN A 57 -0.47 6.25 -22.64
N GLY A 58 0.30 5.21 -22.99
CA GLY A 58 1.56 5.36 -23.72
C GLY A 58 2.78 5.63 -22.84
N VAL A 59 2.60 5.83 -21.52
CA VAL A 59 3.70 6.07 -20.57
C VAL A 59 3.92 4.82 -19.71
N ASN A 60 5.19 4.44 -19.54
CA ASN A 60 5.58 3.31 -18.72
C ASN A 60 5.71 3.74 -17.25
N TYR A 61 4.98 3.08 -16.36
CA TYR A 61 5.02 3.30 -14.92
C TYR A 61 5.51 2.06 -14.20
N GLU A 62 6.42 2.25 -13.24
CA GLU A 62 6.83 1.21 -12.32
C GLU A 62 5.75 0.98 -11.26
N VAL A 63 5.34 -0.28 -11.11
CA VAL A 63 4.38 -0.72 -10.11
C VAL A 63 5.13 -1.04 -8.82
N PRO A 64 4.82 -0.38 -7.70
CA PRO A 64 5.45 -0.64 -6.41
C PRO A 64 5.23 -2.09 -5.95
N ASN A 65 6.23 -2.69 -5.32
CA ASN A 65 6.12 -4.01 -4.69
C ASN A 65 5.08 -4.01 -3.56
N GLY A 66 4.88 -2.85 -2.93
CA GLY A 66 3.91 -2.65 -1.86
C GLY A 66 2.45 -2.90 -2.27
N PHE A 67 2.12 -2.84 -3.57
CA PHE A 67 0.82 -3.27 -4.10
C PHE A 67 0.56 -4.78 -3.92
N GLY A 68 1.46 -5.51 -3.28
CA GLY A 68 1.27 -6.90 -2.91
C GLY A 68 1.63 -7.84 -4.07
N PHE A 69 1.96 -9.06 -3.68
CA PHE A 69 2.40 -10.18 -4.52
C PHE A 69 1.34 -10.71 -5.52
N TYR A 70 0.39 -9.87 -5.94
CA TYR A 70 -0.68 -10.28 -6.82
C TYR A 70 -0.17 -10.35 -8.26
N ARG A 71 0.23 -11.56 -8.65
CA ARG A 71 0.59 -11.98 -10.02
C ARG A 71 -0.59 -11.86 -11.01
N GLU A 72 -1.75 -11.43 -10.55
CA GLU A 72 -3.01 -11.37 -11.31
C GLU A 72 -3.18 -10.00 -11.97
N ILE A 73 -2.37 -9.72 -13.00
CA ILE A 73 -2.44 -8.46 -13.77
C ILE A 73 -3.84 -8.22 -14.30
N GLU A 74 -4.50 -9.29 -14.75
CA GLU A 74 -5.82 -9.24 -15.39
C GLU A 74 -6.94 -8.85 -14.44
N ARG A 75 -6.74 -9.00 -13.12
CA ARG A 75 -7.72 -8.65 -12.09
C ARG A 75 -7.83 -7.15 -11.87
N TYR A 76 -6.83 -6.38 -12.28
CA TYR A 76 -6.76 -4.95 -11.98
C TYR A 76 -6.68 -4.10 -13.24
N THR A 77 -7.20 -2.88 -13.14
CA THR A 77 -6.92 -1.78 -14.07
C THR A 77 -6.06 -0.73 -13.36
N TYR A 78 -5.22 -0.03 -14.12
CA TYR A 78 -4.32 0.98 -13.58
C TYR A 78 -4.66 2.34 -14.16
N GLU A 79 -4.52 3.37 -13.34
CA GLU A 79 -4.73 4.76 -13.72
C GLU A 79 -3.73 5.65 -12.97
N VAL A 80 -3.28 6.74 -13.57
CA VAL A 80 -2.45 7.75 -12.90
C VAL A 80 -3.20 9.06 -12.86
N LYS A 81 -3.29 9.65 -11.67
CA LYS A 81 -3.96 10.94 -11.44
C LYS A 81 -3.34 11.63 -10.23
N ASP A 82 -3.07 12.93 -10.34
CA ASP A 82 -2.50 13.76 -9.27
C ASP A 82 -1.26 13.11 -8.63
N GLU A 83 -0.33 12.64 -9.48
CA GLU A 83 0.91 11.93 -9.10
C GLU A 83 0.71 10.60 -8.34
N CYS A 84 -0.53 10.17 -8.16
CA CYS A 84 -0.88 8.91 -7.52
C CYS A 84 -1.10 7.83 -8.58
N LEU A 85 -0.57 6.64 -8.34
CA LEU A 85 -0.88 5.45 -9.13
C LEU A 85 -2.05 4.73 -8.48
N TYR A 86 -3.18 4.66 -9.17
CA TYR A 86 -4.36 3.93 -8.76
C TYR A 86 -4.35 2.53 -9.39
N ARG A 87 -4.73 1.55 -8.59
CA ARG A 87 -4.97 0.17 -9.01
C ARG A 87 -6.37 -0.24 -8.57
N PHE A 88 -7.27 -0.35 -9.54
CA PHE A 88 -8.65 -0.71 -9.31
C PHE A 88 -8.87 -2.19 -9.54
N GLU A 89 -9.40 -2.90 -8.55
CA GLU A 89 -9.89 -4.25 -8.75
C GLU A 89 -11.13 -4.23 -9.66
N LYS A 90 -11.16 -5.11 -10.66
CA LYS A 90 -12.34 -5.31 -11.51
C LYS A 90 -13.47 -5.93 -10.68
N MET A 91 -14.71 -5.54 -10.95
CA MET A 91 -15.87 -6.09 -10.26
C MET A 91 -15.94 -7.61 -10.47
N ASN A 92 -16.05 -8.34 -9.37
CA ASN A 92 -16.29 -9.76 -9.35
C ASN A 92 -17.31 -10.06 -8.23
N LEU A 93 -18.36 -10.80 -8.56
CA LEU A 93 -19.42 -11.15 -7.62
C LEU A 93 -19.19 -12.57 -7.10
N ASP A 94 -19.39 -12.74 -5.80
CA ASP A 94 -19.51 -14.04 -5.16
C ASP A 94 -20.82 -14.72 -5.59
N SER A 95 -20.95 -16.02 -5.30
CA SER A 95 -22.13 -16.81 -5.70
C SER A 95 -23.46 -16.29 -5.15
N ASP A 96 -23.43 -15.57 -4.03
CA ASP A 96 -24.59 -14.95 -3.39
C ASP A 96 -24.88 -13.52 -3.91
N GLY A 97 -24.11 -13.04 -4.89
CA GLY A 97 -24.20 -11.70 -5.44
C GLY A 97 -23.52 -10.63 -4.59
N SER A 98 -22.82 -11.01 -3.51
CA SER A 98 -21.97 -10.09 -2.75
C SER A 98 -20.64 -9.82 -3.47
N PHE A 99 -19.91 -8.79 -3.04
CA PHE A 99 -18.59 -8.48 -3.58
C PHE A 99 -17.67 -7.92 -2.51
N HIS A 100 -16.38 -8.25 -2.64
CA HIS A 100 -15.29 -7.78 -1.78
C HIS A 100 -14.10 -7.31 -2.62
N LEU A 101 -14.00 -6.00 -2.82
CA LEU A 101 -13.00 -5.39 -3.70
C LEU A 101 -11.94 -4.64 -2.89
N HIS A 102 -10.69 -4.73 -3.34
CA HIS A 102 -9.51 -4.09 -2.77
C HIS A 102 -8.90 -3.16 -3.82
N HIS A 103 -9.22 -1.87 -3.72
CA HIS A 103 -8.57 -0.86 -4.54
C HIS A 103 -7.35 -0.32 -3.80
N HIS A 104 -6.25 -0.13 -4.52
CA HIS A 104 -5.00 0.34 -3.95
C HIS A 104 -4.59 1.64 -4.60
N VAL A 105 -4.06 2.56 -3.82
CA VAL A 105 -3.55 3.84 -4.32
C VAL A 105 -2.16 4.07 -3.76
N TRP A 106 -1.17 4.15 -4.65
CA TRP A 106 0.19 4.51 -4.29
C TRP A 106 0.32 6.02 -4.30
N ILE A 107 0.63 6.57 -3.12
CA ILE A 107 0.67 8.00 -2.89
C ILE A 107 2.10 8.38 -2.50
N PRO A 108 2.82 9.09 -3.36
CA PRO A 108 4.08 9.73 -2.99
C PRO A 108 3.86 10.69 -1.82
N GLN A 109 4.75 10.65 -0.84
CA GLN A 109 4.82 11.61 0.27
C GLN A 109 6.16 12.35 0.22
N ARG A 110 6.41 13.23 1.20
CA ARG A 110 7.69 13.92 1.33
C ARG A 110 8.81 12.95 1.73
N GLU A 111 10.03 13.23 1.27
CA GLU A 111 11.26 12.54 1.70
C GLU A 111 11.31 11.03 1.39
N ASN A 112 11.04 10.62 0.14
CA ASN A 112 11.06 9.20 -0.28
C ASN A 112 10.17 8.31 0.60
N LYS A 113 9.07 8.85 1.11
CA LYS A 113 8.06 8.09 1.84
C LYS A 113 6.90 7.85 0.89
N PHE A 114 6.29 6.69 1.01
CA PHE A 114 5.17 6.29 0.16
C PHE A 114 4.10 5.65 1.01
N VAL A 115 2.87 5.74 0.53
CA VAL A 115 1.71 5.11 1.15
C VAL A 115 0.99 4.28 0.11
N ASP A 116 0.75 3.01 0.43
CA ASP A 116 -0.31 2.23 -0.20
C ASP A 116 -1.59 2.41 0.62
N LEU A 117 -2.54 3.16 0.07
CA LEU A 117 -3.87 3.32 0.64
C LEU A 117 -4.79 2.25 0.04
N CYS A 118 -5.18 1.28 0.86
CA CYS A 118 -6.16 0.28 0.49
C CYS A 118 -7.57 0.78 0.83
N VAL A 119 -8.42 0.91 -0.18
CA VAL A 119 -9.85 1.18 -0.06
C VAL A 119 -10.58 -0.12 -0.34
N ARG A 120 -11.02 -0.76 0.74
CA ARG A 120 -11.82 -1.99 0.69
C ARG A 120 -13.27 -1.64 0.53
N VAL A 121 -13.93 -2.14 -0.51
CA VAL A 121 -15.35 -1.92 -0.76
C VAL A 121 -16.08 -3.26 -0.69
N LEU A 122 -17.12 -3.32 0.14
CA LEU A 122 -17.93 -4.51 0.36
C LEU A 122 -19.38 -4.18 0.08
N GLY A 123 -20.12 -5.09 -0.55
CA GLY A 123 -21.54 -4.86 -0.83
C GLY A 123 -22.24 -6.09 -1.40
N GLY A 124 -23.49 -5.91 -1.82
CA GLY A 124 -24.34 -7.00 -2.31
C GLY A 124 -24.83 -7.98 -1.23
N ASP A 125 -24.40 -7.79 0.02
CA ASP A 125 -24.85 -8.57 1.18
C ASP A 125 -25.95 -7.86 1.99
N ARG A 126 -26.44 -8.53 3.04
CA ARG A 126 -27.49 -8.01 3.94
C ARG A 126 -27.09 -6.76 4.74
N PHE A 127 -25.79 -6.42 4.79
CA PHE A 127 -25.30 -5.28 5.55
C PHE A 127 -25.16 -4.02 4.67
N GLY A 128 -25.40 -4.15 3.37
CA GLY A 128 -25.34 -3.08 2.38
C GLY A 128 -23.93 -2.66 2.03
N GLU A 129 -23.84 -1.73 1.08
CA GLU A 129 -22.58 -1.21 0.56
C GLU A 129 -21.84 -0.40 1.62
N ARG A 130 -20.56 -0.70 1.79
CA ARG A 130 -19.70 -0.11 2.81
C ARG A 130 -18.26 -0.10 2.34
N TYR A 131 -17.45 0.73 2.97
CA TYR A 131 -16.01 0.74 2.72
C TYR A 131 -15.19 0.78 4.01
N PHE A 132 -13.93 0.38 3.91
CA PHE A 132 -12.93 0.49 4.95
C PHE A 132 -11.62 0.96 4.34
N ILE A 133 -10.84 1.72 5.09
CA ILE A 133 -9.58 2.27 4.61
C ILE A 133 -8.45 1.81 5.52
N SER A 134 -7.34 1.38 4.91
CA SER A 134 -6.08 1.16 5.62
C SER A 134 -4.92 1.76 4.82
N ALA A 135 -3.85 2.11 5.53
CA ALA A 135 -2.64 2.69 4.95
C ALA A 135 -1.41 1.88 5.37
N SER A 136 -0.64 1.44 4.39
CA SER A 136 0.66 0.81 4.56
C SER A 136 1.75 1.80 4.14
N TYR A 137 2.71 2.07 5.00
CA TYR A 137 3.76 3.06 4.77
C TYR A 137 5.09 2.38 4.40
N TYR A 138 5.72 2.89 3.34
CA TYR A 138 6.95 2.37 2.76
C TYR A 138 8.01 3.45 2.67
N LYS A 139 9.30 3.05 2.72
CA LYS A 139 10.44 3.95 2.52
C LYS A 139 10.93 3.93 1.07
N HIS A 140 10.50 2.95 0.28
CA HIS A 140 10.83 2.83 -1.13
C HIS A 140 9.74 2.05 -1.88
N PRO A 141 9.47 2.31 -3.17
CA PRO A 141 8.54 1.51 -3.97
C PRO A 141 8.93 0.04 -4.10
N SER A 142 10.23 -0.24 -4.03
CA SER A 142 10.80 -1.59 -4.07
C SER A 142 10.67 -2.37 -2.76
N ASP A 143 10.32 -1.72 -1.65
CA ASP A 143 10.15 -2.40 -0.37
C ASP A 143 9.00 -3.41 -0.45
N SER A 144 9.27 -4.69 -0.17
CA SER A 144 8.24 -5.74 -0.15
C SER A 144 7.31 -5.65 1.05
N PHE A 145 7.73 -4.97 2.13
CA PHE A 145 7.00 -4.89 3.38
C PHE A 145 6.94 -3.44 3.88
N PRO A 146 5.78 -3.00 4.41
CA PRO A 146 5.68 -1.67 5.01
C PRO A 146 6.41 -1.62 6.34
N TYR A 147 6.97 -0.47 6.68
CA TYR A 147 7.54 -0.24 8.02
C TYR A 147 6.47 0.15 9.05
N MET A 148 5.27 0.49 8.59
CA MET A 148 4.13 0.87 9.43
C MET A 148 2.82 0.57 8.71
N TYR A 149 1.83 0.10 9.46
CA TYR A 149 0.46 -0.12 9.00
C TYR A 149 -0.51 0.61 9.93
N LYS A 150 -1.56 1.22 9.36
CA LYS A 150 -2.60 1.91 10.12
C LYS A 150 -3.97 1.73 9.50
N ASP A 151 -4.97 1.41 10.32
CA ASP A 151 -6.37 1.60 9.95
C ASP A 151 -6.69 3.10 9.91
N ILE A 152 -7.37 3.53 8.85
CA ILE A 152 -7.69 4.93 8.62
C ILE A 152 -9.18 5.14 8.87
N ARG A 153 -9.50 6.13 9.72
CA ARG A 153 -10.88 6.55 9.93
C ARG A 153 -11.45 7.13 8.64
N THR A 154 -12.71 6.83 8.39
CA THR A 154 -13.53 7.32 7.27
C THR A 154 -13.73 8.84 7.22
N ASN A 155 -13.39 9.55 8.29
CA ASN A 155 -13.38 11.02 8.35
C ASN A 155 -11.98 11.65 8.17
N ASN A 156 -10.99 10.89 7.72
CA ASN A 156 -9.65 11.40 7.46
C ASN A 156 -9.64 12.34 6.25
N TYR A 157 -9.56 13.65 6.50
CA TYR A 157 -9.56 14.69 5.46
C TYR A 157 -8.36 14.61 4.50
N GLY A 158 -7.21 14.09 4.94
CA GLY A 158 -6.02 13.97 4.10
C GLY A 158 -6.20 12.96 2.97
N TYR A 159 -6.78 11.80 3.29
CA TYR A 159 -7.05 10.76 2.29
C TYR A 159 -8.42 10.88 1.62
N LYS A 160 -9.29 11.77 2.11
CA LYS A 160 -10.66 11.95 1.59
C LYS A 160 -10.76 12.17 0.09
N PRO A 161 -9.99 13.09 -0.52
CA PRO A 161 -10.05 13.26 -1.97
C PRO A 161 -9.76 11.97 -2.74
N ILE A 162 -8.84 11.15 -2.22
CA ILE A 162 -8.36 9.93 -2.86
C ILE A 162 -9.38 8.81 -2.75
N TYR A 163 -9.85 8.47 -1.54
CA TYR A 163 -10.83 7.40 -1.39
C TYR A 163 -12.21 7.79 -1.94
N SER A 164 -12.59 9.07 -1.91
CA SER A 164 -13.82 9.53 -2.57
C SER A 164 -13.74 9.38 -4.09
N TYR A 165 -12.57 9.59 -4.70
CA TYR A 165 -12.39 9.31 -6.12
C TYR A 165 -12.56 7.82 -6.42
N VAL A 166 -11.98 6.94 -5.60
CA VAL A 166 -12.14 5.48 -5.76
C VAL A 166 -13.61 5.05 -5.67
N ILE A 167 -14.32 5.55 -4.66
CA ILE A 167 -15.74 5.26 -4.46
C ILE A 167 -16.58 5.76 -5.65
N ALA A 168 -16.32 6.97 -6.13
CA ALA A 168 -17.04 7.52 -7.28
C ALA A 168 -16.76 6.73 -8.58
N LYS A 169 -15.52 6.26 -8.77
CA LYS A 169 -15.14 5.41 -9.92
C LYS A 169 -15.93 4.09 -9.95
N MET A 170 -16.32 3.60 -8.78
CA MET A 170 -17.15 2.41 -8.60
C MET A 170 -18.66 2.66 -8.86
N GLY A 171 -19.08 3.88 -9.21
CA GLY A 171 -20.50 4.22 -9.33
C GLY A 171 -21.20 4.35 -7.97
N LEU A 172 -20.43 4.50 -6.88
CA LEU A 172 -20.94 4.61 -5.51
C LEU A 172 -20.78 6.04 -4.99
N LYS A 173 -21.59 6.39 -4.00
CA LYS A 173 -21.47 7.63 -3.22
C LYS A 173 -21.67 7.35 -1.74
N HIS A 174 -21.20 8.27 -0.90
CA HIS A 174 -21.44 8.20 0.53
C HIS A 174 -22.93 8.35 0.82
N LYS A 175 -23.48 7.36 1.52
CA LYS A 175 -24.83 7.48 2.07
C LYS A 175 -24.77 8.45 3.24
N LYS A 176 -25.63 9.49 3.23
CA LYS A 176 -25.72 10.43 4.35
C LYS A 176 -26.35 9.73 5.55
N ASP A 177 -25.51 9.32 6.48
CA ASP A 177 -25.91 8.78 7.78
C ASP A 177 -25.05 9.42 8.88
N ASN A 178 -25.68 9.82 9.98
CA ASN A 178 -25.01 10.47 11.11
C ASN A 178 -24.26 9.47 12.01
N TRP A 179 -24.59 8.19 11.93
CA TRP A 179 -24.05 7.14 12.79
C TRP A 179 -23.01 6.29 12.07
N ASP A 180 -23.26 5.97 10.79
CA ASP A 180 -22.40 5.11 9.98
C ASP A 180 -21.71 5.88 8.85
N THR A 181 -20.54 6.42 9.14
CA THR A 181 -19.71 7.18 8.19
C THR A 181 -19.13 6.35 7.03
N ASN A 182 -19.27 5.03 7.06
CA ASN A 182 -18.67 4.13 6.09
C ASN A 182 -19.68 3.53 5.08
N LYS A 183 -20.95 3.91 5.17
CA LYS A 183 -22.01 3.40 4.28
C LYS A 183 -21.96 4.07 2.92
N LEU A 184 -22.25 3.29 1.89
CA LEU A 184 -22.32 3.71 0.51
C LEU A 184 -23.71 3.43 -0.06
N GLU A 185 -24.01 4.07 -1.18
CA GLU A 185 -25.17 3.78 -2.02
C GLU A 185 -24.78 3.99 -3.50
N TRP A 186 -25.43 3.28 -4.40
CA TRP A 186 -25.25 3.46 -5.85
C TRP A 186 -25.71 4.85 -6.30
N ILE A 187 -24.94 5.46 -7.22
CA ILE A 187 -25.24 6.80 -7.76
C ILE A 187 -26.54 6.76 -8.57
N ASP A 188 -26.71 5.73 -9.41
CA ASP A 188 -27.94 5.49 -10.18
C ASP A 188 -28.48 4.08 -9.92
N LYS A 189 -29.78 3.97 -9.61
CA LYS A 189 -30.43 2.66 -9.38
C LYS A 189 -30.54 1.80 -10.65
N GLU A 190 -30.21 2.33 -11.83
CA GLU A 190 -30.34 1.64 -13.12
C GLU A 190 -29.13 0.77 -13.49
N GLU A 191 -27.91 1.05 -12.98
CA GLU A 191 -26.70 0.27 -13.27
C GLU A 191 -26.69 -1.16 -12.69
N LYS A 192 -27.61 -1.47 -11.76
CA LYS A 192 -27.78 -2.84 -11.24
C LYS A 192 -28.17 -3.84 -12.33
N ASN A 193 -28.68 -3.38 -13.47
CA ASN A 193 -29.06 -4.23 -14.60
C ASN A 193 -27.92 -4.50 -15.58
N GLU A 194 -26.84 -3.71 -15.57
CA GLU A 194 -25.66 -3.95 -16.42
C GLU A 194 -24.65 -4.85 -15.74
N ALA A 195 -24.45 -4.74 -14.42
CA ALA A 195 -23.61 -5.68 -13.65
C ALA A 195 -24.20 -7.10 -13.50
N LYS A 196 -25.42 -7.32 -14.02
CA LYS A 196 -26.12 -8.62 -14.07
C LYS A 196 -26.10 -9.27 -15.45
N LYS A 197 -25.53 -8.62 -16.46
CA LYS A 197 -25.34 -9.18 -17.82
C LYS A 197 -23.89 -9.60 -18.02
#